data_AF-J2ISR1-F1
#
_entry.id   AF-J2ISR1-F1
#
_cell.length_a   1.000
_cell.length_b   1.000
_cell.length_c   1.000
_cell.angle_alpha   90.00
_cell.angle_beta   90.00
_cell.angle_gamma   90.00
#
_symmetry.space_group_name_H-M   'P 1'
#
loop_
_entity.id
_entity.type
_entity.pdbx_description
1 polymer ?
#
loop_
_entity_poly.entity_id
_entity_poly.type
_entity_poly.pdbx_seq_one_letter_code
_entity_poly.pdbx_strand_id
1 'polypeptide(L)' 'GYTIGKPIGYGYVRNPEGVSEDFVLSGNYELDVARERVPCRVALKPLYDPEMVRVKG' A
#
# COMPACT_ATOMS: atom_id res chain seq x y z
N GLY A 1 0.25 -11.36 0.94
CA GLY A 1 -0.86 -12.19 0.49
C GLY A 1 -0.38 -13.29 -0.43
N TYR A 2 -0.92 -14.49 -0.26
CA TYR A 2 -0.57 -15.67 -1.07
C TYR A 2 -0.71 -15.43 -2.58
N THR A 3 -1.78 -14.76 -3.01
CA THR A 3 -2.04 -14.46 -4.43
C THR A 3 -1.00 -13.55 -5.09
N ILE A 4 -0.36 -12.67 -4.32
CA ILE A 4 0.62 -11.69 -4.82
C ILE A 4 2.06 -12.15 -4.53
N GLY A 5 2.24 -13.19 -3.70
CA GLY A 5 3.55 -13.71 -3.32
C GLY A 5 4.41 -12.75 -2.49
N LYS A 6 3.81 -11.73 -1.86
CA LYS A 6 4.53 -10.68 -1.11
C LYS A 6 3.86 -10.39 0.23
N PRO A 7 4.61 -10.00 1.29
CA PRO A 7 4.01 -9.45 2.50
C PRO A 7 3.28 -8.13 2.17
N ILE A 8 2.12 -7.91 2.80
CA ILE A 8 1.30 -6.71 2.58
C ILE A 8 0.90 -6.19 3.96
N GLY A 9 1.09 -4.89 4.19
CA GLY A 9 0.66 -4.19 5.39
C GLY A 9 -0.29 -3.05 5.05
N TYR A 10 -1.13 -2.68 6.01
CA TYR A 10 -1.96 -1.47 5.95
C TYR A 10 -1.54 -0.51 7.05
N GLY A 11 -1.56 0.78 6.75
CA GLY A 11 -1.21 1.84 7.67
C GLY A 11 -1.99 3.11 7.37
N TYR A 12 -2.09 3.99 8.37
CA TYR A 12 -2.74 5.29 8.23
C TYR A 12 -1.69 6.38 8.06
N VAL A 13 -1.85 7.19 7.02
CA VAL A 13 -1.05 8.40 6.79
C VAL A 13 -1.80 9.60 7.35
N ARG A 14 -1.11 10.48 8.08
CA ARG A 14 -1.68 11.70 8.64
C ARG A 14 -0.92 12.91 8.10
N ASN A 15 -1.65 13.89 7.59
CA ASN A 15 -1.13 15.21 7.25
C ASN A 15 -2.16 16.27 7.66
N PRO A 16 -1.84 17.22 8.56
CA PRO A 16 -2.77 18.27 8.98
C PRO A 16 -3.28 19.14 7.84
N GLU A 17 -2.49 19.31 6.78
CA GLU A 17 -2.84 20.11 5.60
C GLU A 17 -3.71 19.36 4.59
N GLY A 18 -3.99 18.07 4.85
CA GLY A 18 -4.73 17.18 3.96
C GLY A 18 -3.86 16.11 3.31
N VAL A 19 -4.48 14.96 3.00
CA VAL A 19 -3.79 13.80 2.42
C VAL A 19 -4.24 13.66 0.97
N SER A 20 -3.44 14.14 0.01
CA SER A 20 -3.65 13.93 -1.42
C SER A 20 -2.94 12.67 -1.93
N GLU A 21 -3.29 12.19 -3.13
CA GLU A 21 -2.59 11.07 -3.74
C GLU A 21 -1.10 11.37 -3.95
N ASP A 22 -0.77 12.55 -4.48
CA ASP A 22 0.62 12.99 -4.68
C ASP A 22 1.42 13.05 -3.38
N PHE A 23 0.78 13.51 -2.29
CA PHE A 23 1.39 13.50 -0.97
C PHE A 23 1.73 12.07 -0.51
N VAL A 24 0.81 11.14 -0.73
CA VAL A 24 1.02 9.73 -0.36
C VAL A 24 2.05 9.06 -1.28
N LEU A 25 2.10 9.39 -2.57
CA LEU A 25 3.01 8.74 -3.52
C LEU A 25 4.44 9.31 -3.47
N SER A 26 4.62 10.55 -2.98
CA SER A 26 5.94 11.17 -2.80
C SER A 26 6.66 10.76 -1.52
N GLY A 27 5.96 10.09 -0.59
CA GLY A 27 6.53 9.64 0.68
C GLY A 27 7.48 8.44 0.52
N ASN A 28 8.44 8.33 1.44
CA ASN A 28 9.24 7.12 1.62
C ASN A 28 8.65 6.31 2.78
N TYR A 29 8.38 5.02 2.52
CA TYR A 29 7.73 4.15 3.48
C TYR A 29 8.58 2.93 3.79
N GLU A 30 8.52 2.52 5.05
CA GLU A 30 9.17 1.33 5.58
C GLU A 30 8.16 0.52 6.39
N LEU A 31 8.27 -0.80 6.34
CA LEU A 31 7.54 -1.71 7.20
C LEU A 31 8.45 -2.18 8.34
N ASP A 32 7.96 -2.16 9.56
CA ASP A 32 8.61 -2.87 10.68
C ASP A 32 8.25 -4.35 10.58
N VAL A 33 9.27 -5.18 10.35
CA VAL A 33 9.19 -6.63 10.36
C VAL A 33 10.12 -7.13 11.44
N ALA A 34 9.57 -7.47 12.61
CA ALA A 34 10.32 -8.00 13.75
C ALA A 34 11.49 -7.09 14.19
N ARG A 35 11.30 -5.76 14.18
CA ARG A 35 12.29 -4.71 14.47
C ARG A 35 13.29 -4.42 13.34
N GLU A 36 13.10 -5.02 12.17
CA GLU A 36 13.82 -4.66 10.95
C GLU A 36 12.97 -3.72 10.11
N ARG A 37 13.54 -2.61 9.64
CA ARG A 37 12.87 -1.70 8.72
C ARG A 37 13.13 -2.13 7.30
N VAL A 38 12.08 -2.50 6.59
CA VAL A 38 12.15 -2.96 5.20
C VAL A 38 11.50 -1.90 4.30
N PRO A 39 12.23 -1.33 3.31
CA PRO A 39 11.65 -0.38 2.35
C PRO A 39 10.44 -0.98 1.63
N CYS A 40 9.38 -0.20 1.50
CA CYS A 40 8.17 -0.64 0.82
C CYS A 40 7.64 0.43 -0.15
N ARG A 41 6.71 0.00 -1.01
CA ARG A 41 5.98 0.88 -1.93
C ARG A 41 4.52 0.92 -1.51
N VAL A 42 3.97 2.12 -1.41
CA VAL A 42 2.53 2.31 -1.19
C VAL A 42 1.76 2.01 -2.47
N ALA A 43 0.57 1.43 -2.30
CA ALA A 43 -0.40 1.25 -3.36
C ALA A 43 -1.73 1.86 -2.95
N LEU A 44 -2.29 2.73 -3.80
CA LEU A 44 -3.61 3.35 -3.61
C LEU A 44 -4.76 2.53 -4.22
N LYS A 45 -4.41 1.56 -5.08
CA LYS A 45 -5.36 0.65 -5.73
C LYS A 45 -5.24 -0.76 -5.16
N PRO A 46 -6.28 -1.59 -5.28
CA PRO A 46 -6.18 -3.01 -4.95
C PRO A 46 -4.99 -3.66 -5.66
N LEU A 47 -4.18 -4.40 -4.91
CA LEU A 47 -3.02 -5.11 -5.45
C LEU A 47 -3.41 -6.34 -6.29
N TYR A 48 -4.67 -6.75 -6.24
CA TYR A 48 -5.21 -7.87 -6.98
C TYR A 48 -6.58 -7.51 -7.55
N ASP A 49 -6.77 -7.84 -8.84
CA ASP A 49 -7.98 -7.54 -9.62
C ASP A 49 -8.48 -6.08 -9.48
N PRO A 50 -7.65 -5.06 -9.78
CA PRO A 50 -8.03 -3.66 -9.61
C PRO A 50 -9.26 -3.25 -10.43
N GLU A 51 -9.51 -3.92 -11.56
CA GLU A 51 -10.61 -3.63 -12.48
C GLU A 51 -11.88 -4.49 -12.19
N MET A 52 -11.83 -5.35 -11.16
CA MET A 52 -12.91 -6.27 -10.78
C MET A 52 -13.37 -7.22 -11.90
N VAL A 53 -12.48 -7.56 -12.83
CA VAL A 53 -12.81 -8.36 -14.03
C VAL A 53 -13.22 -9.78 -13.63
N ARG A 54 -12.68 -10.31 -12.52
CA ARG A 54 -12.95 -11.68 -12.08
C ARG A 54 -14.30 -11.83 -11.37
N VAL A 55 -14.83 -10.74 -10.81
CA VAL A 55 -16.08 -10.76 -10.04
C VAL A 55 -17.28 -10.40 -10.93
N LYS A 56 -17.07 -9.60 -11.98
CA LYS A 56 -18.11 -9.16 -12.91
C LYS A 56 -18.35 -10.11 -14.09
N GLY A 57 -17.49 -11.10 -14.28
CA GLY A 57 -17.56 -12.10 -15.36
C GLY A 57 -18.47 -13.27 -15.07
#